data_AF-A0A533ZXV2-F1
#
_entry.id   AF-A0A533ZXV2-F1
#
_cell.length_a   1.000
_cell.length_b   1.000
_cell.length_c   1.000
_cell.angle_alpha   90.00
_cell.angle_beta   90.00
_cell.angle_gamma   90.00
#
_symmetry.space_group_name_H-M   'P 1'
#
loop_
_entity.id
_entity.type
_entity.pdbx_description
1 polymer ?
#
loop_
_entity_poly.entity_id
_entity_poly.type
_entity_poly.pdbx_seq_one_letter_code
_entity_poly.pdbx_strand_id
1 'polypeptide(L)'
;MQIVNVFSKNNRGGNPCAIVDNAAHLSTDEMQSMATHLNLPETVFIIPDKNQYLLRFFATKGELPLCCHGTLGAAYYLNQILKNLLLLKPTKLKFS
;
A
#
# COMPACT_ATOMS: atom_id res chain seq x y z
N MET A 1 3.81 -4.02 6.21
CA MET A 1 2.34 -3.93 6.03
C MET A 1 1.79 -2.81 6.91
N GLN A 2 0.84 -2.03 6.42
CA GLN A 2 0.15 -0.98 7.17
C GLN A 2 -1.35 -0.96 6.82
N ILE A 3 -2.21 -0.71 7.81
CA ILE A 3 -3.64 -0.46 7.56
C ILE A 3 -3.83 1.04 7.32
N VAL A 4 -4.50 1.38 6.22
CA VAL A 4 -4.82 2.76 5.84
C VAL A 4 -6.34 2.91 5.81
N ASN A 5 -6.87 3.83 6.61
CA ASN A 5 -8.28 4.21 6.58
C ASN A 5 -8.47 5.31 5.53
N VAL A 6 -8.85 4.90 4.32
CA VAL A 6 -9.05 5.80 3.19
C VAL A 6 -10.36 6.58 3.38
N PHE A 7 -10.39 7.84 2.98
CA PHE A 7 -11.53 8.76 3.22
C PHE A 7 -11.84 9.02 4.71
N SER A 8 -10.89 8.76 5.60
CA SER A 8 -11.02 9.16 7.00
C SER A 8 -10.80 10.67 7.18
N LYS A 9 -11.44 11.24 8.21
CA LYS A 9 -11.22 12.62 8.64
C LYS A 9 -10.90 12.63 10.13
N ASN A 10 -9.79 13.26 10.51
CA ASN A 10 -9.33 13.31 11.91
C ASN A 10 -9.27 11.92 12.58
N ASN A 11 -8.77 10.92 11.85
CA ASN A 11 -8.69 9.52 12.27
C ASN A 11 -10.06 8.87 12.61
N ARG A 12 -11.17 9.42 12.11
CA ARG A 12 -12.52 8.86 12.28
C ARG A 12 -13.11 8.43 10.94
N GLY A 13 -13.75 7.27 10.95
CA GLY A 13 -14.41 6.68 9.79
C GLY A 13 -13.43 6.28 8.68
N GLY A 14 -13.96 6.21 7.45
CA GLY A 14 -13.24 5.78 6.26
C GLY A 14 -13.42 4.30 5.95
N ASN A 15 -12.72 3.85 4.92
CA ASN A 15 -12.69 2.46 4.48
C ASN A 15 -11.28 1.88 4.71
N PRO A 16 -11.12 0.91 5.63
CA PRO A 16 -9.82 0.30 5.90
C PRO A 16 -9.37 -0.54 4.71
N CYS A 17 -8.11 -0.36 4.30
CA CYS A 17 -7.42 -1.26 3.39
C CYS A 17 -6.05 -1.63 3.97
N ALA A 18 -5.67 -2.90 3.84
CA ALA A 18 -4.31 -3.33 4.16
C ALA A 18 -3.39 -3.05 2.97
N ILE A 19 -2.24 -2.43 3.24
CA ILE A 19 -1.19 -2.17 2.26
C ILE A 19 0.01 -3.04 2.59
N VAL A 20 0.38 -3.93 1.67
CA VAL A 20 1.54 -4.82 1.75
C VAL A 20 2.56 -4.35 0.72
N ASP A 21 3.68 -3.82 1.21
CA ASP A 21 4.76 -3.30 0.36
C ASP A 21 5.78 -4.38 0.00
N ASN A 22 6.52 -4.16 -1.09
CA ASN A 22 7.56 -5.04 -1.61
C ASN A 22 7.12 -6.52 -1.76
N ALA A 23 5.93 -6.72 -2.33
CA ALA A 23 5.24 -8.00 -2.37
C ALA A 23 5.69 -8.94 -3.53
N ALA A 24 6.77 -8.61 -4.24
CA ALA A 24 7.24 -9.36 -5.41
C ALA A 24 7.59 -10.83 -5.12
N HIS A 25 7.88 -11.15 -3.86
CA HIS A 25 8.26 -12.48 -3.40
C HIS A 25 7.07 -13.38 -3.06
N LEU A 26 5.85 -12.83 -3.01
CA LEU A 26 4.63 -13.57 -2.67
C LEU A 26 4.01 -14.18 -3.93
N SER A 27 3.60 -15.43 -3.83
CA SER A 27 2.73 -16.07 -4.80
C SER A 27 1.30 -15.54 -4.72
N THR A 28 0.50 -15.77 -5.77
CA THR A 28 -0.94 -15.43 -5.76
C THR A 28 -1.69 -16.09 -4.60
N ASP A 29 -1.35 -17.33 -4.26
CA ASP A 29 -2.03 -18.07 -3.18
C ASP A 29 -1.66 -17.49 -1.80
N GLU A 30 -0.40 -17.08 -1.60
CA GLU A 30 0.01 -16.37 -0.37
C GLU A 30 -0.68 -15.02 -0.24
N MET A 31 -0.78 -14.26 -1.34
CA MET A 31 -1.51 -12.99 -1.35
C MET A 31 -2.98 -13.20 -0.99
N GLN A 32 -3.64 -14.20 -1.58
CA GLN A 32 -5.03 -14.53 -1.29
C GLN A 32 -5.21 -15.00 0.16
N SER A 33 -4.34 -15.90 0.64
CA SER A 33 -4.38 -16.40 2.02
C SER A 33 -4.23 -15.25 3.02
N MET A 34 -3.33 -14.30 2.75
CA MET A 34 -3.15 -13.13 3.60
C MET A 34 -4.39 -12.23 3.57
N ALA A 35 -4.97 -11.94 2.40
CA ALA A 35 -6.17 -11.13 2.29
C ALA A 35 -7.36 -11.75 3.03
N THR A 36 -7.53 -13.07 2.94
CA THR A 36 -8.56 -13.82 3.68
C THR A 36 -8.31 -13.75 5.20
N HIS A 37 -7.05 -13.90 5.65
CA HIS A 37 -6.71 -13.84 7.07
C HIS A 37 -6.93 -12.45 7.68
N LEU A 38 -6.60 -11.38 6.95
CA LEU A 38 -6.78 -10.01 7.41
C LEU A 38 -8.27 -9.64 7.56
N ASN A 39 -9.15 -10.29 6.78
CA ASN A 39 -10.60 -10.09 6.81
C ASN A 39 -11.02 -8.61 6.75
N LEU A 40 -10.26 -7.81 5.98
CA LEU A 40 -10.60 -6.45 5.60
C LEU A 40 -11.32 -6.46 4.25
N PRO A 41 -12.03 -5.37 3.89
CA PRO A 41 -12.65 -5.23 2.57
C PRO A 41 -11.67 -5.59 1.44
N GLU A 42 -10.46 -5.00 1.44
CA GLU A 42 -9.43 -5.28 0.46
C GLU A 42 -8.01 -5.20 1.06
N THR A 43 -7.12 -6.02 0.49
CA THR A 43 -5.67 -5.98 0.68
C THR A 43 -5.00 -5.61 -0.64
N VAL A 44 -4.09 -4.65 -0.60
CA VAL A 44 -3.35 -4.14 -1.75
C VAL A 44 -1.89 -4.54 -1.63
N PHE A 45 -1.39 -5.26 -2.63
CA PHE A 45 0.01 -5.67 -2.71
C PHE A 45 0.73 -4.78 -3.71
N ILE A 46 1.76 -4.08 -3.24
CA ILE A 46 2.61 -3.22 -4.04
C ILE A 46 3.83 -4.02 -4.49
N ILE A 47 4.02 -4.12 -5.80
CA ILE A 47 5.15 -4.81 -6.44
C ILE A 47 5.96 -3.74 -7.19
N PRO A 48 7.19 -3.43 -6.73
CA PRO A 48 8.08 -2.53 -7.45
C PRO A 48 8.42 -3.07 -8.85
N ASP A 49 8.30 -2.25 -9.89
CA ASP A 49 8.72 -2.57 -11.26
C ASP A 49 9.45 -1.38 -11.90
N LYS A 50 10.79 -1.39 -11.85
CA LYS A 50 11.67 -0.33 -12.36
C LYS A 50 11.28 1.06 -11.82
N ASN A 51 10.61 1.87 -12.64
CA ASN A 51 10.19 3.24 -12.33
C ASN A 51 8.68 3.33 -12.03
N GLN A 52 8.02 2.19 -11.82
CA GLN A 52 6.58 2.08 -11.60
C GLN A 52 6.31 1.10 -10.44
N TYR A 53 5.04 1.06 -10.05
CA TYR A 53 4.53 0.07 -9.10
C TYR A 53 3.36 -0.65 -9.73
N LEU A 54 3.39 -1.98 -9.69
CA LEU A 54 2.24 -2.81 -9.99
C LEU A 54 1.45 -3.01 -8.71
N LEU A 55 0.13 -2.84 -8.80
CA LEU A 55 -0.79 -3.06 -7.68
C LEU A 55 -1.63 -4.30 -7.99
N ARG A 56 -1.66 -5.24 -7.03
CA ARG A 56 -2.63 -6.34 -7.03
C ARG A 56 -3.60 -6.14 -5.87
N PHE A 57 -4.88 -6.40 -6.13
CA PHE A 57 -5.95 -6.13 -5.18
C PHE A 57 -6.65 -7.44 -4.85
N PHE A 58 -6.80 -7.75 -3.57
CA PHE A 58 -7.46 -8.98 -3.14
C PHE A 58 -8.57 -8.65 -2.15
N ALA A 59 -9.76 -9.14 -2.44
CA ALA A 59 -10.81 -9.33 -1.45
C ALA A 59 -10.62 -10.70 -0.77
N THR A 60 -11.40 -10.98 0.27
CA THR A 60 -11.36 -12.27 0.98
C THR A 60 -11.71 -13.47 0.10
N LYS A 61 -12.38 -13.23 -1.03
CA LYS A 61 -12.89 -14.27 -1.95
C LYS A 61 -12.10 -14.40 -3.26
N GLY A 62 -11.20 -13.48 -3.57
CA GLY A 62 -10.56 -13.47 -4.88
C GLY A 62 -9.77 -12.19 -5.16
N GLU A 63 -8.91 -12.29 -6.17
CA GLU A 63 -8.27 -11.13 -6.79
C GLU A 63 -9.30 -10.28 -7.55
N LEU A 64 -9.16 -8.97 -7.42
CA LEU A 64 -9.96 -7.97 -8.12
C LEU A 64 -9.12 -7.31 -9.22
N PRO A 65 -9.71 -7.00 -10.37
CA PRO A 65 -9.00 -6.28 -11.43
C PRO A 65 -8.65 -4.84 -11.04
N LEU A 66 -9.42 -4.24 -10.12
CA LEU A 66 -9.22 -2.87 -9.63
C LEU A 66 -9.92 -2.65 -8.29
N CYS A 67 -9.34 -1.82 -7.42
CA CYS A 67 -10.00 -1.25 -6.25
C CYS A 67 -9.65 0.24 -6.09
N CYS A 68 -10.59 1.14 -6.36
CA CYS A 68 -10.33 2.60 -6.37
C CYS A 68 -9.80 3.14 -5.05
N HIS A 69 -10.40 2.75 -3.92
CA HIS A 69 -9.92 3.23 -2.62
C HIS A 69 -8.61 2.55 -2.22
N GLY A 70 -8.39 1.29 -2.61
CA GLY A 70 -7.10 0.60 -2.44
C GLY A 70 -5.96 1.30 -3.18
N THR A 71 -6.20 1.77 -4.40
CA THR A 71 -5.23 2.60 -5.16
C THR A 71 -4.89 3.87 -4.41
N LEU A 72 -5.88 4.56 -3.85
CA LEU A 72 -5.65 5.77 -3.05
C LEU A 72 -4.87 5.47 -1.75
N GLY A 73 -5.18 4.34 -1.10
CA GLY A 73 -4.45 3.87 0.08
C GLY A 73 -2.98 3.58 -0.21
N ALA A 74 -2.69 2.89 -1.32
CA ALA A 74 -1.33 2.60 -1.77
C ALA A 74 -0.55 3.88 -2.12
N ALA A 75 -1.18 4.81 -2.86
CA ALA A 75 -0.55 6.09 -3.20
C ALA A 75 -0.23 6.93 -1.95
N TYR A 76 -1.15 6.97 -0.98
CA TYR A 76 -0.91 7.63 0.31
C TYR A 76 0.27 7.00 1.05
N TYR A 77 0.30 5.66 1.14
CA TYR A 77 1.38 4.93 1.80
C TYR A 77 2.76 5.20 1.16
N LEU A 78 2.86 5.11 -0.16
CA LEU A 78 4.11 5.38 -0.89
C LEU A 78 4.60 6.83 -0.69
N ASN A 79 3.68 7.81 -0.69
CA ASN A 79 4.02 9.20 -0.42
C ASN A 79 4.58 9.39 0.99
N GLN A 80 4.05 8.68 1.99
CA GLN A 80 4.56 8.72 3.36
C GLN A 80 5.97 8.13 3.46
N ILE A 81 6.24 7.01 2.77
CA ILE A 81 7.60 6.44 2.67
C ILE A 81 8.56 7.45 2.05
N LEU A 82 8.18 8.06 0.91
CA LEU A 82 9.03 9.01 0.22
C LEU A 82 9.37 10.23 1.10
N LYS A 83 8.37 10.80 1.80
CA LYS A 83 8.60 11.89 2.74
C LYS A 83 9.58 11.50 3.85
N ASN A 84 9.41 10.32 4.43
CA ASN A 84 10.30 9.83 5.49
C ASN A 84 11.74 9.67 4.96
N LEU A 85 11.92 9.11 3.77
CA LEU A 85 13.24 8.99 3.13
C LEU A 85 13.88 10.34 2.84
N LEU A 86 13.10 11.34 2.41
CA LEU A 86 13.60 12.70 2.16
C LEU A 86 13.99 13.42 3.46
N LEU A 87 13.24 13.22 4.55
CA LEU A 87 13.56 13.78 5.87
C LEU A 87 14.80 13.11 6.50
N LEU A 88 15.10 11.87 6.14
CA LEU A 88 16.28 11.14 6.60
C LEU A 88 17.57 11.48 5.82
N LYS A 89 17.49 12.16 4.66
CA LYS A 89 18.68 12.67 3.98
C LYS A 89 19.14 13.96 4.68
N PRO A 90 20.28 13.99 5.39
CA PRO A 90 20.81 15.25 5.90
C PRO A 90 21.06 16.17 4.70
N THR A 91 20.48 17.37 4.74
CA THR A 91 20.75 18.48 3.84
C THR A 91 22.23 18.89 3.97
N LYS A 92 23.12 18.15 3.30
CA LYS A 92 24.47 18.62 2.96
C LYS A 92 24.48 19.03 1.48
N LEU A 93 23.74 20.07 1.14
CA LEU A 93 24.16 20.95 0.05
C LEU A 93 24.86 22.15 0.69
N LYS A 94 26.17 22.01 0.91
CA LYS A 94 27.05 23.18 0.97
C LYS A 94 27.44 23.45 -0.47
N PHE A 95 26.90 24.53 -1.04
CA PHE A 95 27.48 25.13 -2.23
C PHE A 95 28.79 25.79 -1.81
N SER A 96 29.90 25.35 -2.39
CA SER A 96 31.20 26.03 -2.38
C SER A 96 31.29 26.97 -3.56
#